data_AF-S8F741-F1
#
_entry.id   AF-S8F741-F1
#
_cell.length_a   1.000
_cell.length_b   1.000
_cell.length_c   1.000
_cell.angle_alpha   90.00
_cell.angle_beta   90.00
_cell.angle_gamma   90.00
#
_symmetry.space_group_name_H-M   'P 1'
#
loop_
_entity.id
_entity.type
_entity.pdbx_description
1 polymer ?
#
loop_
_entity_poly.entity_id
_entity_poly.type
_entity_poly.pdbx_seq_one_letter_code
_entity_poly.pdbx_strand_id
1 'polypeptide(L)'
;MERIQRRLAQTSSPSHSRFLWGPLQLLSVHSDLDVFLLLLPVLSLAVCLLSILLHAQASHARRFLLELLNRKGSDVGAVASSCVERNEEKPDEEAKKRGKETHSAQKQGDEAHGENKEESPTEKKRNNRLKVALVVAHPDDEVMFFTPTLALLRDFSEHVQVHLLCLSTGNAAGLGRVRSREFLNAARLFGVENGNALVLDDEALQDGWGLWSPERVADVVEEFIEKNEISTIFTFDERGVSRHPNHISVFRGVRLLHERQRARGNARPGGSERQRAEGKDERGGVTKRGRHSRERGETRMSQTDVYLLQSHGLFRKYMGVLDVILSTVACRKKPNRIASVKLTPFLSIRGMSAHWSQFVWFRWMFVFFSSYTYTNVFDRITV
;
A
#
# COMPACT_ATOMS: atom_id res chain seq x y z
N MET A 1 -36.01 70.25 44.46
CA MET A 1 -35.58 69.11 43.62
C MET A 1 -34.08 68.81 43.82
N GLU A 2 -33.64 68.61 45.07
CA GLU A 2 -32.24 68.22 45.38
C GLU A 2 -32.14 67.30 46.61
N ARG A 3 -33.26 67.05 47.32
CA ARG A 3 -33.34 66.15 48.48
C ARG A 3 -33.77 64.72 48.15
N ILE A 4 -34.17 64.44 46.91
CA ILE A 4 -34.54 63.09 46.45
C ILE A 4 -33.33 62.36 45.85
N GLN A 5 -32.39 63.07 45.20
CA GLN A 5 -31.20 62.44 44.61
C GLN A 5 -30.14 62.01 45.65
N ARG A 6 -30.12 62.57 46.87
CA ARG A 6 -29.19 62.12 47.92
C ARG A 6 -29.63 60.86 48.68
N ARG A 7 -30.90 60.44 48.57
CA ARG A 7 -31.39 59.22 49.23
C ARG A 7 -31.20 57.95 48.39
N LEU A 8 -30.79 58.07 47.13
CA LEU A 8 -30.50 56.92 46.26
C LEU A 8 -29.00 56.57 46.20
N ALA A 9 -28.13 57.34 46.86
CA ALA A 9 -26.67 57.17 46.81
C ALA A 9 -26.04 56.55 48.07
N GLN A 10 -26.83 56.12 49.08
CA GLN A 10 -26.29 55.66 50.37
C GLN A 10 -26.94 54.40 50.96
N THR A 11 -27.42 53.47 50.13
CA THR A 11 -27.73 52.11 50.59
C THR A 11 -26.95 51.10 49.76
N SER A 12 -25.70 50.92 50.15
CA SER A 12 -24.80 49.86 49.74
C SER A 12 -25.20 48.50 50.35
N SER A 13 -25.54 47.55 49.46
CA SER A 13 -25.15 46.11 49.43
C SER A 13 -25.48 45.16 50.61
N PRO A 14 -25.51 43.80 50.44
CA PRO A 14 -25.61 42.97 49.22
C PRO A 14 -26.79 41.98 49.30
N SER A 15 -27.71 41.99 48.34
CA SER A 15 -28.58 40.82 48.11
C SER A 15 -27.84 39.84 47.20
N HIS A 16 -27.31 38.76 47.78
CA HIS A 16 -26.86 37.59 47.03
C HIS A 16 -28.04 37.00 46.24
N SER A 17 -28.26 37.46 45.01
CA SER A 17 -28.96 36.70 44.00
C SER A 17 -28.04 35.57 43.54
N ARG A 18 -28.09 34.43 44.24
CA ARG A 18 -27.59 33.16 43.70
C ARG A 18 -28.52 32.72 42.59
N PHE A 19 -28.32 33.27 41.39
CA PHE A 19 -28.95 32.79 40.17
C PHE A 19 -27.85 32.38 39.18
N LEU A 20 -27.53 31.09 39.25
CA LEU A 20 -27.38 30.20 38.10
C LEU A 20 -26.46 30.64 36.95
N TRP A 21 -25.16 30.81 37.17
CA TRP A 21 -24.14 30.46 36.17
C TRP A 21 -22.92 29.86 36.88
N GLY A 22 -22.69 28.56 36.64
CA GLY A 22 -21.58 27.76 37.14
C GLY A 22 -20.26 27.96 36.37
N PRO A 23 -19.38 26.95 36.32
CA PRO A 23 -17.93 27.00 36.54
C PRO A 23 -17.07 27.59 35.39
N LEU A 24 -17.38 28.80 34.92
CA LEU A 24 -16.69 29.43 33.78
C LEU A 24 -15.78 30.63 34.13
N GLN A 25 -15.61 30.97 35.41
CA GLN A 25 -14.64 32.00 35.85
C GLN A 25 -13.22 31.45 36.12
N LEU A 26 -12.97 30.16 35.87
CA LEU A 26 -11.72 29.47 36.21
C LEU A 26 -10.58 29.58 35.18
N LEU A 27 -10.79 30.32 34.09
CA LEU A 27 -9.80 30.49 33.01
C LEU A 27 -9.67 31.95 32.60
N SER A 28 -9.44 32.83 33.57
CA SER A 28 -9.01 34.18 33.23
C SER A 28 -7.49 34.17 33.15
N VAL A 29 -6.97 33.91 31.95
CA VAL A 29 -5.55 33.97 31.59
C VAL A 29 -5.11 35.42 31.72
N HIS A 30 -4.38 35.76 32.78
CA HIS A 30 -3.97 37.15 33.06
C HIS A 30 -2.47 37.37 32.94
N SER A 31 -1.67 36.30 32.86
CA SER A 31 -0.21 36.37 32.80
C SER A 31 0.39 35.38 31.80
N ASP A 32 1.58 35.70 31.28
CA ASP A 32 2.35 34.79 30.42
C ASP A 32 2.58 33.43 31.11
N LEU A 33 2.71 33.42 32.45
CA LEU A 33 2.87 32.21 33.26
C LEU A 33 1.64 31.27 33.17
N ASP A 34 0.43 31.82 33.09
CA ASP A 34 -0.80 31.03 32.93
C ASP A 34 -0.84 30.34 31.55
N VAL A 35 -0.36 31.03 30.51
CA VAL A 35 -0.21 30.46 29.16
C VAL A 35 0.84 29.34 29.18
N PHE A 36 1.98 29.54 29.85
CA PHE A 36 3.00 28.49 30.00
C PHE A 36 2.48 27.26 30.75
N LEU A 37 1.73 27.45 31.84
CA LEU A 37 1.14 26.37 32.63
C LEU A 37 0.06 25.59 31.87
N LEU A 38 -0.63 26.22 30.93
CA LEU A 38 -1.58 25.55 30.02
C LEU A 38 -0.88 24.87 28.82
N LEU A 39 0.18 25.47 28.27
CA LEU A 39 0.91 24.92 27.13
C LEU A 39 1.74 23.68 27.50
N LEU A 40 2.34 23.65 28.68
CA LEU A 40 3.19 22.54 29.12
C LEU A 40 2.48 21.17 29.11
N PRO A 41 1.28 20.98 29.70
CA PRO A 41 0.57 19.70 29.63
C PRO A 41 0.11 19.37 28.22
N VAL A 42 -0.30 20.37 27.41
CA VAL A 42 -0.68 20.17 26.01
C VAL A 42 0.51 19.68 25.18
N LEU A 43 1.69 20.28 25.37
CA LEU A 43 2.93 19.86 24.72
C LEU A 43 3.33 18.45 25.17
N SER A 44 3.24 18.16 26.47
CA SER A 44 3.52 16.82 27.00
C SER A 44 2.60 15.77 26.36
N LEU A 45 1.30 16.03 26.29
CA LEU A 45 0.34 15.15 25.61
C LEU A 45 0.64 15.00 24.12
N ALA A 46 1.05 16.08 23.44
CA ALA A 46 1.42 16.04 22.02
C ALA A 46 2.68 15.20 21.79
N VAL A 47 3.70 15.31 22.65
CA VAL A 47 4.92 14.47 22.58
C VAL A 47 4.58 13.01 22.86
N CYS A 48 3.75 12.72 23.86
CA CYS A 48 3.28 11.37 24.15
C CYS A 48 2.52 10.77 22.96
N LEU A 49 1.61 11.54 22.36
CA LEU A 49 0.88 11.12 21.17
C LEU A 49 1.83 10.84 20.00
N LEU A 50 2.76 11.76 19.72
CA LEU A 50 3.75 11.58 18.65
C LEU A 50 4.60 10.33 18.88
N SER A 51 5.05 10.08 20.10
CA SER A 51 5.80 8.87 20.49
C SER A 51 4.99 7.60 20.21
N ILE A 52 3.71 7.57 20.60
CA ILE A 52 2.80 6.45 20.32
C ILE A 52 2.66 6.23 18.81
N LEU A 53 2.48 7.29 18.03
CA LEU A 53 2.31 7.22 16.59
C LEU A 53 3.58 6.73 15.88
N LEU A 54 4.77 7.21 16.28
CA LEU A 54 6.05 6.77 15.74
C LEU A 54 6.34 5.30 16.09
N HIS A 55 6.05 4.90 17.32
CA HIS A 55 6.19 3.49 17.72
C HIS A 55 5.22 2.60 16.94
N ALA A 56 3.97 3.03 16.75
CA ALA A 56 3.00 2.32 15.91
C ALA A 56 3.50 2.18 14.47
N GLN A 57 4.03 3.27 13.88
CA GLN A 57 4.63 3.23 12.53
C GLN A 57 5.76 2.21 12.43
N ALA A 58 6.74 2.24 13.33
CA ALA A 58 7.87 1.31 13.31
C ALA A 58 7.44 -0.15 13.55
N SER A 59 6.56 -0.38 14.54
CA SER A 59 6.04 -1.70 14.89
C SER A 59 5.26 -2.33 13.74
N HIS A 60 4.34 -1.58 13.13
CA HIS A 60 3.55 -2.06 11.99
C HIS A 60 4.40 -2.23 10.73
N ALA A 61 5.35 -1.33 10.46
CA ALA A 61 6.30 -1.49 9.35
C ALA A 61 7.06 -2.82 9.43
N ARG A 62 7.60 -3.13 10.61
CA ARG A 62 8.31 -4.40 10.86
C ARG A 62 7.40 -5.61 10.67
N ARG A 63 6.21 -5.60 11.27
CA ARG A 63 5.25 -6.71 11.15
C ARG A 63 4.78 -6.91 9.71
N PHE A 64 4.51 -5.82 8.99
CA PHE A 64 4.10 -5.83 7.59
C PHE A 64 5.18 -6.47 6.71
N LEU A 65 6.43 -6.03 6.84
CA LEU A 65 7.55 -6.59 6.06
C LEU A 65 7.81 -8.07 6.40
N LEU A 66 7.79 -8.44 7.68
CA LEU A 66 7.98 -9.84 8.09
C LEU A 66 6.88 -10.76 7.56
N GLU A 67 5.62 -10.32 7.56
CA GLU A 67 4.53 -11.10 6.96
C GLU A 67 4.79 -11.34 5.47
N LEU A 68 5.17 -10.30 4.73
CA LEU A 68 5.45 -10.40 3.30
C LEU A 68 6.67 -11.30 2.99
N LEU A 69 7.76 -11.18 3.77
CA LEU A 69 8.99 -11.94 3.53
C LEU A 69 8.92 -13.39 4.03
N ASN A 70 8.27 -13.66 5.17
CA ASN A 70 8.12 -15.04 5.66
C ASN A 70 7.29 -15.91 4.72
N ARG A 71 6.38 -15.31 3.95
CA ARG A 71 5.62 -16.00 2.89
C ARG A 71 6.52 -16.44 1.75
N LYS A 72 7.44 -15.56 1.32
CA LYS A 72 8.50 -15.92 0.35
C LYS A 72 9.38 -17.05 0.88
N GLY A 73 9.72 -17.01 2.17
CA GLY A 73 10.54 -18.00 2.85
C GLY A 73 9.86 -19.35 3.15
N SER A 74 8.52 -19.43 3.03
CA SER A 74 7.77 -20.67 3.19
C SER A 74 7.77 -21.52 1.92
N ASP A 75 8.22 -20.96 0.78
CA ASP A 75 8.50 -21.69 -0.47
C ASP A 75 10.01 -21.94 -0.67
N VAL A 76 10.91 -21.22 0.03
CA VAL A 76 12.36 -21.49 0.07
C VAL A 76 12.93 -21.08 1.43
N GLY A 77 13.39 -22.05 2.23
CA GLY A 77 13.72 -21.88 3.64
C GLY A 77 14.76 -20.80 4.01
N ALA A 78 14.52 -20.19 5.18
CA ALA A 78 15.46 -19.59 6.14
C ALA A 78 16.34 -18.39 5.72
N VAL A 79 15.86 -17.16 5.93
CA VAL A 79 16.72 -15.98 6.18
C VAL A 79 16.04 -15.00 7.14
N ALA A 80 16.11 -15.26 8.45
CA ALA A 80 15.69 -14.33 9.48
C ALA A 80 16.79 -14.25 10.55
N SER A 81 17.89 -13.57 10.25
CA SER A 81 18.90 -13.25 11.29
C SER A 81 19.68 -11.94 11.03
N SER A 82 19.82 -11.44 9.80
CA SER A 82 20.80 -10.36 9.55
C SER A 82 20.29 -8.91 9.61
N CYS A 83 19.05 -8.63 10.03
CA CYS A 83 18.50 -7.25 9.97
C CYS A 83 18.60 -6.45 11.28
N VAL A 84 19.27 -6.94 12.33
CA VAL A 84 19.17 -6.31 13.67
C VAL A 84 20.44 -5.61 14.16
N GLU A 85 21.60 -5.78 13.52
CA GLU A 85 22.82 -5.10 13.98
C GLU A 85 23.40 -4.19 12.91
N ARG A 86 22.84 -2.98 12.81
CA ARG A 86 23.64 -1.82 12.42
C ARG A 86 22.96 -0.54 12.91
N ASN A 87 23.30 -0.12 14.13
CA ASN A 87 23.27 1.26 14.58
C ASN A 87 23.83 1.34 16.01
N GLU A 88 25.14 1.15 16.16
CA GLU A 88 25.96 1.89 17.13
C GLU A 88 27.41 1.85 16.60
N GLU A 89 27.91 2.98 16.09
CA GLU A 89 29.28 3.43 16.33
C GLU A 89 29.47 4.88 15.87
N LYS A 90 30.20 5.62 16.71
CA LYS A 90 30.50 7.06 16.66
C LYS A 90 31.70 7.35 15.73
N PRO A 91 32.00 8.63 15.43
CA PRO A 91 32.88 9.02 14.34
C PRO A 91 34.35 9.03 14.77
N ASP A 92 35.26 8.69 13.85
CA ASP A 92 36.65 9.12 13.90
C ASP A 92 37.21 9.46 12.52
N GLU A 93 38.03 10.49 12.53
CA GLU A 93 38.83 11.04 11.44
C GLU A 93 39.93 10.07 10.97
N GLU A 94 40.25 10.06 9.67
CA GLU A 94 41.52 10.59 9.14
C GLU A 94 41.80 10.14 7.69
N ALA A 95 41.91 11.16 6.83
CA ALA A 95 43.00 11.43 5.90
C ALA A 95 43.61 10.35 4.95
N LYS A 96 43.55 10.75 3.67
CA LYS A 96 44.62 10.76 2.65
C LYS A 96 45.15 9.42 2.10
N LYS A 97 44.95 9.24 0.79
CA LYS A 97 46.06 9.36 -0.19
C LYS A 97 45.55 9.69 -1.61
N ARG A 98 46.28 10.61 -2.24
CA ARG A 98 46.19 11.14 -3.61
C ARG A 98 47.02 10.31 -4.59
N GLY A 99 46.67 10.39 -5.88
CA GLY A 99 47.56 10.22 -7.06
C GLY A 99 46.83 9.55 -8.23
N LYS A 100 46.37 10.27 -9.27
CA LYS A 100 47.05 10.59 -10.56
C LYS A 100 47.49 9.30 -11.31
N GLU A 101 47.20 9.03 -12.60
CA GLU A 101 47.05 9.90 -13.78
C GLU A 101 46.39 9.15 -14.97
N THR A 102 45.68 9.92 -15.80
CA THR A 102 45.38 9.86 -17.25
C THR A 102 46.00 8.78 -18.17
N HIS A 103 45.21 8.17 -19.07
CA HIS A 103 45.22 8.43 -20.53
C HIS A 103 44.19 7.58 -21.33
N SER A 104 43.73 8.20 -22.42
CA SER A 104 42.84 7.74 -23.50
C SER A 104 43.34 6.57 -24.35
N ALA A 105 42.43 5.72 -24.85
CA ALA A 105 42.43 5.26 -26.24
C ALA A 105 41.15 4.49 -26.60
N GLN A 106 40.56 4.89 -27.72
CA GLN A 106 39.45 4.26 -28.42
C GLN A 106 40.03 3.21 -29.40
N LYS A 107 39.47 1.99 -29.44
CA LYS A 107 39.51 1.14 -30.63
C LYS A 107 38.42 0.06 -30.60
N GLN A 108 37.73 -0.02 -31.73
CA GLN A 108 36.77 -1.05 -32.14
C GLN A 108 37.45 -2.41 -32.35
N GLY A 109 36.68 -3.47 -32.21
CA GLY A 109 36.99 -4.82 -32.69
C GLY A 109 35.94 -5.82 -32.23
N ASP A 110 35.13 -6.29 -33.16
CA ASP A 110 34.24 -7.45 -33.02
C ASP A 110 35.03 -8.70 -32.59
N GLU A 111 34.48 -9.49 -31.67
CA GLU A 111 34.54 -10.95 -31.77
C GLU A 111 33.54 -11.60 -30.80
N ALA A 112 32.74 -12.52 -31.34
CA ALA A 112 31.77 -13.30 -30.62
C ALA A 112 32.48 -14.38 -29.78
N HIS A 113 32.33 -14.30 -28.46
CA HIS A 113 32.57 -15.42 -27.57
C HIS A 113 31.44 -15.50 -26.55
N GLY A 114 30.83 -16.68 -26.47
CA GLY A 114 29.78 -17.00 -25.51
C GLY A 114 30.36 -17.02 -24.11
N GLU A 115 30.26 -15.89 -23.41
CA GLU A 115 30.53 -15.80 -22.00
C GLU A 115 29.21 -15.98 -21.24
N ASN A 116 29.18 -17.01 -20.38
CA ASN A 116 28.24 -17.08 -19.28
C ASN A 116 28.45 -15.82 -18.43
N LYS A 117 27.61 -14.79 -18.65
CA LYS A 117 27.58 -13.60 -17.79
C LYS A 117 27.23 -14.06 -16.38
N GLU A 118 28.22 -14.14 -15.51
CA GLU A 118 27.99 -14.16 -14.07
C GLU A 118 27.19 -12.89 -13.73
N GLU A 119 25.89 -13.06 -13.45
CA GLU A 119 25.03 -11.97 -13.03
C GLU A 119 25.68 -11.24 -11.86
N SER A 120 25.80 -9.92 -11.99
CA SER A 120 26.40 -9.09 -10.97
C SER A 120 25.62 -9.22 -9.64
N PRO A 121 26.27 -9.03 -8.47
CA PRO A 121 25.59 -9.17 -7.17
C PRO A 121 24.35 -8.28 -7.02
N THR A 122 24.32 -7.15 -7.74
CA THR A 122 23.18 -6.23 -7.84
C THR A 122 22.07 -6.75 -8.75
N GLU A 123 22.38 -7.45 -9.84
CA GLU A 123 21.37 -8.16 -10.67
C GLU A 123 20.76 -9.37 -9.95
N LYS A 124 21.58 -10.18 -9.27
CA LYS A 124 21.07 -11.28 -8.42
C LYS A 124 20.15 -10.79 -7.30
N LYS A 125 20.46 -9.65 -6.69
CA LYS A 125 19.57 -9.00 -5.70
C LYS A 125 18.29 -8.46 -6.33
N ARG A 126 18.34 -7.86 -7.54
CA ARG A 126 17.14 -7.39 -8.26
C ARG A 126 16.20 -8.55 -8.61
N ASN A 127 16.73 -9.69 -9.05
CA ASN A 127 15.93 -10.87 -9.38
C ASN A 127 15.31 -11.56 -8.15
N ASN A 128 15.84 -11.32 -6.95
CA ASN A 128 15.31 -11.91 -5.71
C ASN A 128 14.39 -10.95 -4.90
N ARG A 129 13.83 -9.91 -5.51
CA ARG A 129 12.82 -9.07 -4.84
C ARG A 129 11.46 -9.79 -4.79
N LEU A 130 10.69 -9.55 -3.74
CA LEU A 130 9.28 -9.93 -3.70
C LEU A 130 8.51 -9.02 -4.65
N LYS A 131 7.74 -9.57 -5.58
CA LYS A 131 6.97 -8.77 -6.54
C LYS A 131 5.53 -8.61 -6.07
N VAL A 132 5.15 -7.38 -5.78
CA VAL A 132 3.85 -7.01 -5.20
C VAL A 132 3.08 -6.16 -6.19
N ALA A 133 1.82 -6.47 -6.42
CA ALA A 133 0.91 -5.64 -7.21
C ALA A 133 -0.08 -4.88 -6.33
N LEU A 134 -0.32 -3.61 -6.65
CA LEU A 134 -1.50 -2.88 -6.21
C LEU A 134 -2.46 -2.78 -7.41
N VAL A 135 -3.67 -3.33 -7.25
CA VAL A 135 -4.71 -3.33 -8.28
C VAL A 135 -5.83 -2.37 -7.87
N VAL A 136 -6.05 -1.34 -8.69
CA VAL A 136 -7.02 -0.27 -8.46
C VAL A 136 -7.96 -0.08 -9.66
N ALA A 137 -9.08 0.62 -9.46
CA ALA A 137 -10.08 0.82 -10.51
C ALA A 137 -9.74 2.04 -11.37
N HIS A 138 -9.32 3.13 -10.75
CA HIS A 138 -9.22 4.45 -11.38
C HIS A 138 -7.87 5.12 -11.08
N PRO A 139 -7.42 6.03 -11.96
CA PRO A 139 -6.34 6.94 -11.65
C PRO A 139 -6.72 7.83 -10.47
N ASP A 140 -5.87 7.90 -9.44
CA ASP A 140 -6.00 8.60 -8.16
C ASP A 140 -6.26 7.68 -6.95
N ASP A 141 -6.85 6.50 -7.16
CA ASP A 141 -7.10 5.50 -6.12
C ASP A 141 -5.84 5.14 -5.35
N GLU A 142 -4.71 4.99 -6.06
CA GLU A 142 -3.43 4.58 -5.51
C GLU A 142 -2.90 5.62 -4.50
N VAL A 143 -3.19 6.90 -4.74
CA VAL A 143 -2.81 7.99 -3.82
C VAL A 143 -3.86 8.17 -2.75
N MET A 144 -5.13 8.23 -3.14
CA MET A 144 -6.26 8.50 -2.24
C MET A 144 -6.37 7.43 -1.15
N PHE A 145 -6.16 6.16 -1.50
CA PHE A 145 -6.45 5.06 -0.59
C PHE A 145 -5.22 4.26 -0.15
N PHE A 146 -4.12 4.30 -0.90
CA PHE A 146 -2.96 3.42 -0.68
C PHE A 146 -1.63 4.14 -0.44
N THR A 147 -1.62 5.46 -0.25
CA THR A 147 -0.36 6.22 0.00
C THR A 147 0.47 5.62 1.15
N PRO A 148 -0.09 5.27 2.34
CA PRO A 148 0.70 4.66 3.40
C PRO A 148 1.38 3.35 3.00
N THR A 149 0.68 2.50 2.24
CA THR A 149 1.20 1.24 1.74
C THR A 149 2.33 1.47 0.73
N LEU A 150 2.09 2.31 -0.27
CA LEU A 150 3.09 2.62 -1.30
C LEU A 150 4.34 3.28 -0.73
N ALA A 151 4.16 4.20 0.22
CA ALA A 151 5.27 4.84 0.91
C ALA A 151 6.07 3.84 1.76
N LEU A 152 5.40 2.90 2.44
CA LEU A 152 6.07 1.83 3.19
C LEU A 152 6.85 0.90 2.27
N LEU A 153 6.26 0.44 1.18
CA LEU A 153 6.91 -0.47 0.22
C LEU A 153 8.11 0.19 -0.46
N ARG A 154 8.02 1.50 -0.78
CA ARG A 154 9.14 2.27 -1.33
C ARG A 154 10.37 2.27 -0.41
N ASP A 155 10.15 2.39 0.90
CA ASP A 155 11.22 2.40 1.90
C ASP A 155 11.95 1.04 1.99
N PHE A 156 11.33 -0.04 1.49
CA PHE A 156 11.92 -1.39 1.41
C PHE A 156 12.17 -1.85 -0.02
N SER A 157 12.50 -0.90 -0.91
CA SER A 157 12.77 -1.18 -2.32
C SER A 157 13.93 -2.15 -2.55
N GLU A 158 14.82 -2.40 -1.59
CA GLU A 158 15.83 -3.47 -1.72
C GLU A 158 15.24 -4.88 -1.66
N HIS A 159 14.07 -5.05 -1.04
CA HIS A 159 13.43 -6.34 -0.81
C HIS A 159 12.14 -6.54 -1.61
N VAL A 160 11.42 -5.45 -1.92
CA VAL A 160 10.11 -5.51 -2.58
C VAL A 160 10.12 -4.68 -3.85
N GLN A 161 9.66 -5.25 -4.96
CA GLN A 161 9.37 -4.57 -6.21
C GLN A 161 7.86 -4.36 -6.34
N VAL A 162 7.45 -3.10 -6.50
CA VAL A 162 6.04 -2.72 -6.60
C VAL A 162 5.65 -2.61 -8.06
N HIS A 163 4.50 -3.18 -8.39
CA HIS A 163 3.80 -3.07 -9.66
C HIS A 163 2.42 -2.44 -9.43
N LEU A 164 1.97 -1.60 -10.34
CA LEU A 164 0.66 -0.96 -10.28
C LEU A 164 -0.18 -1.35 -11.49
N LEU A 165 -1.43 -1.74 -11.24
CA LEU A 165 -2.41 -2.00 -12.28
C LEU A 165 -3.65 -1.15 -12.02
N CYS A 166 -3.97 -0.27 -12.96
CA CYS A 166 -5.21 0.50 -12.97
C CYS A 166 -6.12 -0.04 -14.09
N LEU A 167 -7.31 -0.50 -13.71
CA LEU A 167 -8.19 -1.24 -14.62
C LEU A 167 -8.98 -0.36 -15.61
N SER A 168 -8.98 0.96 -15.41
CA SER A 168 -9.61 1.90 -16.33
C SER A 168 -8.76 3.17 -16.47
N THR A 169 -8.97 3.91 -17.55
CA THR A 169 -8.33 5.23 -17.74
C THR A 169 -8.98 6.34 -16.93
N GLY A 170 -10.07 6.07 -16.19
CA GLY A 170 -10.85 7.10 -15.50
C GLY A 170 -11.55 8.07 -16.46
N ASN A 171 -12.01 7.58 -17.63
CA ASN A 171 -12.46 8.42 -18.74
C ASN A 171 -13.93 8.90 -18.64
N ALA A 172 -14.61 8.78 -17.50
CA ALA A 172 -16.02 9.20 -17.40
C ALA A 172 -16.24 10.69 -17.73
N ALA A 173 -15.20 11.52 -17.56
CA ALA A 173 -15.21 12.95 -17.91
C ALA A 173 -14.52 13.28 -19.25
N GLY A 174 -14.17 12.29 -20.07
CA GLY A 174 -13.41 12.49 -21.32
C GLY A 174 -11.91 12.81 -21.12
N LEU A 175 -11.39 12.62 -19.90
CA LEU A 175 -10.01 12.97 -19.51
C LEU A 175 -9.08 11.77 -19.39
N GLY A 176 -9.46 10.58 -19.91
CA GLY A 176 -8.75 9.33 -19.67
C GLY A 176 -7.27 9.37 -20.08
N ARG A 177 -6.95 10.00 -21.21
CA ARG A 177 -5.55 10.19 -21.66
C ARG A 177 -4.73 11.05 -20.70
N VAL A 178 -5.34 12.09 -20.12
CA VAL A 178 -4.68 12.96 -19.13
C VAL A 178 -4.47 12.18 -17.84
N ARG A 179 -5.53 11.57 -17.31
CA ARG A 179 -5.52 10.82 -16.04
C ARG A 179 -4.58 9.60 -16.07
N SER A 180 -4.46 8.94 -17.22
CA SER A 180 -3.47 7.86 -17.40
C SER A 180 -2.02 8.37 -17.24
N ARG A 181 -1.71 9.57 -17.75
CA ARG A 181 -0.38 10.19 -17.57
C ARG A 181 -0.17 10.64 -16.12
N GLU A 182 -1.21 11.18 -15.50
CA GLU A 182 -1.18 11.57 -14.08
C GLU A 182 -0.88 10.37 -13.18
N PHE A 183 -1.54 9.23 -13.42
CA PHE A 183 -1.27 7.97 -12.72
C PHE A 183 0.20 7.53 -12.85
N LEU A 184 0.76 7.51 -14.06
CA LEU A 184 2.17 7.15 -14.27
C LEU A 184 3.12 8.16 -13.61
N ASN A 185 2.77 9.45 -13.57
CA ASN A 185 3.53 10.46 -12.84
C ASN A 185 3.49 10.23 -11.33
N ALA A 186 2.32 9.92 -10.78
CA ALA A 186 2.13 9.59 -9.37
C ALA A 186 2.90 8.30 -8.99
N ALA A 187 2.86 7.27 -9.84
CA ALA A 187 3.61 6.02 -9.67
C ALA A 187 5.11 6.27 -9.43
N ARG A 188 5.71 7.17 -10.23
CA ARG A 188 7.13 7.55 -10.08
C ARG A 188 7.46 8.19 -8.73
N LEU A 189 6.53 8.94 -8.13
CA LEU A 189 6.70 9.52 -6.79
C LEU A 189 6.89 8.42 -5.71
N PHE A 190 6.29 7.25 -5.93
CA PHE A 190 6.42 6.08 -5.06
C PHE A 190 7.55 5.13 -5.45
N GLY A 191 8.42 5.52 -6.39
CA GLY A 191 9.54 4.69 -6.84
C GLY A 191 9.12 3.53 -7.76
N VAL A 192 7.93 3.59 -8.35
CA VAL A 192 7.48 2.62 -9.35
C VAL A 192 7.92 3.09 -10.73
N GLU A 193 8.75 2.28 -11.39
CA GLU A 193 9.17 2.51 -12.78
C GLU A 193 7.99 2.35 -13.75
N ASN A 194 7.99 3.11 -14.85
CA ASN A 194 6.88 3.05 -15.84
C ASN A 194 6.65 1.64 -16.40
N GLY A 195 7.68 0.80 -16.50
CA GLY A 195 7.53 -0.59 -16.95
C GLY A 195 6.74 -1.47 -15.97
N ASN A 196 6.62 -1.06 -14.71
CA ASN A 196 5.91 -1.77 -13.66
C ASN A 196 4.54 -1.14 -13.35
N ALA A 197 4.11 -0.11 -14.10
CA ALA A 197 2.82 0.54 -13.93
C ALA A 197 2.01 0.47 -15.24
N LEU A 198 0.78 -0.05 -15.18
CA LEU A 198 -0.10 -0.21 -16.33
C LEU A 198 -1.46 0.43 -16.06
N VAL A 199 -1.96 1.19 -17.02
CA VAL A 199 -3.33 1.70 -17.06
C VAL A 199 -4.01 1.09 -18.27
N LEU A 200 -5.19 0.50 -18.06
CA LEU A 200 -5.94 -0.17 -19.11
C LEU A 200 -7.02 0.74 -19.70
N ASP A 201 -7.21 0.60 -21.01
CA ASP A 201 -8.34 1.15 -21.73
C ASP A 201 -9.10 0.00 -22.37
N ASP A 202 -9.88 -0.70 -21.53
CA ASP A 202 -10.67 -1.86 -21.91
C ASP A 202 -12.15 -1.45 -22.02
N GLU A 203 -12.79 -1.78 -23.15
CA GLU A 203 -14.19 -1.42 -23.41
C GLU A 203 -15.16 -1.97 -22.36
N ALA A 204 -14.85 -3.12 -21.76
CA ALA A 204 -15.67 -3.74 -20.72
C ALA A 204 -15.41 -3.20 -19.30
N LEU A 205 -14.31 -2.45 -19.10
CA LEU A 205 -13.88 -1.93 -17.80
C LEU A 205 -13.86 -0.39 -17.78
N GLN A 206 -14.78 0.25 -18.50
CA GLN A 206 -14.85 1.71 -18.54
C GLN A 206 -15.31 2.31 -17.20
N ASP A 207 -14.76 3.46 -16.87
CA ASP A 207 -15.12 4.24 -15.67
C ASP A 207 -16.60 4.62 -15.68
N GLY A 208 -17.27 4.51 -14.54
CA GLY A 208 -18.69 4.81 -14.39
C GLY A 208 -19.33 4.13 -13.18
N TRP A 209 -20.67 4.17 -13.14
CA TRP A 209 -21.48 3.57 -12.06
C TRP A 209 -22.00 2.16 -12.39
N GLY A 210 -21.56 1.57 -13.50
CA GLY A 210 -21.86 0.19 -13.86
C GLY A 210 -21.00 -0.79 -13.06
N LEU A 211 -21.47 -2.04 -12.91
CA LEU A 211 -20.62 -3.12 -12.41
C LEU A 211 -19.83 -3.71 -13.58
N TRP A 212 -18.52 -3.91 -13.39
CA TRP A 212 -17.71 -4.70 -14.31
C TRP A 212 -17.87 -6.20 -14.06
N SER A 213 -17.69 -6.99 -15.12
CA SER A 213 -17.67 -8.46 -15.06
C SER A 213 -16.52 -8.94 -14.17
N PRO A 214 -16.79 -9.74 -13.12
CA PRO A 214 -15.75 -10.37 -12.32
C PRO A 214 -14.80 -11.24 -13.15
N GLU A 215 -15.31 -11.90 -14.18
CA GLU A 215 -14.55 -12.75 -15.09
C GLU A 215 -13.53 -11.92 -15.86
N ARG A 216 -13.95 -10.81 -16.48
CA ARG A 216 -13.03 -9.95 -17.23
C ARG A 216 -11.95 -9.34 -16.34
N VAL A 217 -12.33 -8.89 -15.14
CA VAL A 217 -11.37 -8.41 -14.14
C VAL A 217 -10.39 -9.52 -13.75
N ALA A 218 -10.87 -10.73 -13.48
CA ALA A 218 -10.02 -11.86 -13.11
C ALA A 218 -9.03 -12.21 -14.22
N ASP A 219 -9.46 -12.25 -15.48
CA ASP A 219 -8.62 -12.59 -16.64
C ASP A 219 -7.50 -11.56 -16.83
N VAL A 220 -7.84 -10.28 -16.77
CA VAL A 220 -6.89 -9.18 -16.90
C VAL A 220 -5.86 -9.17 -15.77
N VAL A 221 -6.32 -9.39 -14.53
CA VAL A 221 -5.43 -9.43 -13.37
C VAL A 221 -4.54 -10.67 -13.41
N GLU A 222 -5.06 -11.83 -13.87
CA GLU A 222 -4.28 -13.06 -14.08
C GLU A 222 -3.16 -12.83 -15.09
N GLU A 223 -3.47 -12.25 -16.26
CA GLU A 223 -2.47 -11.91 -17.28
C GLU A 223 -1.37 -10.99 -16.72
N PHE A 224 -1.77 -9.97 -15.96
CA PHE A 224 -0.82 -9.05 -15.34
C PHE A 224 0.09 -9.74 -14.31
N ILE A 225 -0.46 -10.64 -13.50
CA ILE A 225 0.30 -11.40 -12.51
C ILE A 225 1.29 -12.33 -13.19
N GLU A 226 0.85 -13.06 -14.21
CA GLU A 226 1.69 -14.01 -14.94
C GLU A 226 2.84 -13.32 -15.65
N LYS A 227 2.54 -12.22 -16.36
CA LYS A 227 3.55 -11.44 -17.08
C LYS A 227 4.63 -10.86 -16.16
N ASN A 228 4.25 -10.46 -14.95
CA ASN A 228 5.15 -9.78 -14.02
C ASN A 228 5.68 -10.68 -12.89
N GLU A 229 5.24 -11.95 -12.82
CA GLU A 229 5.57 -12.91 -11.75
C GLU A 229 5.19 -12.38 -10.35
N ILE A 230 3.99 -11.82 -10.22
CA ILE A 230 3.50 -11.24 -8.97
C ILE A 230 3.17 -12.33 -7.95
N SER A 231 3.68 -12.21 -6.73
CA SER A 231 3.41 -13.13 -5.63
C SER A 231 2.35 -12.61 -4.64
N THR A 232 2.10 -11.30 -4.61
CA THR A 232 1.17 -10.69 -3.65
C THR A 232 0.38 -9.55 -4.28
N ILE A 233 -0.93 -9.49 -3.99
CA ILE A 233 -1.85 -8.45 -4.46
C ILE A 233 -2.39 -7.67 -3.27
N PHE A 234 -2.43 -6.35 -3.40
CA PHE A 234 -3.23 -5.45 -2.58
C PHE A 234 -4.36 -4.87 -3.42
N THR A 235 -5.59 -4.87 -2.90
CA THR A 235 -6.75 -4.27 -3.57
C THR A 235 -7.86 -3.92 -2.58
N PHE A 236 -9.04 -3.52 -3.06
CA PHE A 236 -10.19 -3.15 -2.25
C PHE A 236 -10.89 -4.37 -1.60
N ASP A 237 -11.59 -4.14 -0.49
CA ASP A 237 -12.53 -5.12 0.07
C ASP A 237 -13.91 -5.08 -0.61
N GLU A 238 -14.82 -5.92 -0.12
CA GLU A 238 -16.19 -6.06 -0.60
C GLU A 238 -17.04 -4.79 -0.61
N ARG A 239 -16.62 -3.75 0.15
CA ARG A 239 -17.34 -2.48 0.26
C ARG A 239 -16.71 -1.38 -0.59
N GLY A 240 -15.56 -1.61 -1.22
CA GLY A 240 -14.97 -0.70 -2.20
C GLY A 240 -14.69 0.72 -1.68
N VAL A 241 -14.32 0.87 -0.41
CA VAL A 241 -14.05 2.12 0.34
C VAL A 241 -15.25 3.05 0.49
N SER A 242 -15.85 3.47 -0.62
CA SER A 242 -16.98 4.37 -0.73
C SER A 242 -18.23 3.69 -1.29
N ARG A 243 -18.22 2.36 -1.48
CA ARG A 243 -19.23 1.59 -2.22
C ARG A 243 -19.28 1.90 -3.71
N HIS A 244 -18.17 2.35 -4.28
CA HIS A 244 -18.08 2.56 -5.71
C HIS A 244 -18.20 1.20 -6.46
N PRO A 245 -19.09 1.06 -7.46
CA PRO A 245 -19.30 -0.19 -8.18
C PRO A 245 -18.02 -0.79 -8.75
N ASN A 246 -17.19 0.02 -9.40
CA ASN A 246 -15.92 -0.44 -9.98
C ASN A 246 -14.95 -1.00 -8.93
N HIS A 247 -14.86 -0.39 -7.73
CA HIS A 247 -14.00 -0.90 -6.65
C HIS A 247 -14.51 -2.26 -6.14
N ILE A 248 -15.83 -2.41 -6.04
CA ILE A 248 -16.48 -3.68 -5.68
C ILE A 248 -16.22 -4.73 -6.77
N SER A 249 -16.27 -4.34 -8.05
CA SER A 249 -15.94 -5.23 -9.16
C SER A 249 -14.47 -5.67 -9.16
N VAL A 250 -13.53 -4.78 -8.80
CA VAL A 250 -12.13 -5.17 -8.59
C VAL A 250 -12.02 -6.25 -7.52
N PHE A 251 -12.63 -6.03 -6.35
CA PHE A 251 -12.68 -7.03 -5.29
C PHE A 251 -13.24 -8.37 -5.78
N ARG A 252 -14.38 -8.36 -6.49
CA ARG A 252 -15.05 -9.58 -6.98
C ARG A 252 -14.17 -10.34 -7.96
N GLY A 253 -13.53 -9.65 -8.91
CA GLY A 253 -12.66 -10.29 -9.89
C GLY A 253 -11.38 -10.85 -9.26
N VAL A 254 -10.73 -10.11 -8.36
CA VAL A 254 -9.54 -10.60 -7.65
C VAL A 254 -9.87 -11.79 -6.75
N ARG A 255 -11.04 -11.78 -6.08
CA ARG A 255 -11.51 -12.93 -5.31
C ARG A 255 -11.76 -14.15 -6.21
N LEU A 256 -12.44 -13.96 -7.34
CA LEU A 256 -12.69 -15.03 -8.31
C LEU A 256 -11.37 -15.63 -8.82
N LEU A 257 -10.39 -14.78 -9.14
CA LEU A 257 -9.04 -15.22 -9.52
C LEU A 257 -8.40 -16.09 -8.43
N HIS A 258 -8.44 -15.64 -7.17
CA HIS A 258 -7.89 -16.42 -6.06
C HIS A 258 -8.57 -17.78 -5.91
N GLU A 259 -9.90 -17.84 -6.08
CA GLU A 259 -10.67 -19.08 -6.08
C GLU A 259 -10.28 -20.00 -7.26
N ARG A 260 -10.07 -19.45 -8.47
CA ARG A 260 -9.58 -20.19 -9.65
C ARG A 260 -8.19 -20.79 -9.42
N GLN A 261 -7.24 -20.00 -8.93
CA GLN A 261 -5.88 -20.47 -8.62
C GLN A 261 -5.90 -21.60 -7.59
N ARG A 262 -6.73 -21.47 -6.55
CA ARG A 262 -6.91 -22.51 -5.53
C ARG A 262 -7.53 -23.79 -6.10
N ALA A 263 -8.58 -23.68 -6.92
CA ALA A 263 -9.20 -24.83 -7.56
C ALA A 263 -8.21 -25.58 -8.47
N ARG A 264 -7.41 -24.86 -9.27
CA ARG A 264 -6.31 -25.43 -10.07
C ARG A 264 -5.24 -26.10 -9.19
N GLY A 265 -4.94 -25.52 -8.02
CA GLY A 265 -4.04 -26.10 -7.03
C GLY A 265 -4.55 -27.42 -6.43
N ASN A 266 -5.85 -27.51 -6.14
CA ASN A 266 -6.50 -28.69 -5.55
C ASN A 266 -6.81 -29.79 -6.57
N ALA A 267 -7.05 -29.45 -7.84
CA ALA A 267 -7.39 -30.40 -8.91
C ALA A 267 -6.17 -31.21 -9.43
N ARG A 268 -5.02 -31.14 -8.75
CA ARG A 268 -3.87 -31.99 -9.06
C ARG A 268 -4.28 -33.47 -8.89
N PRO A 269 -4.05 -34.34 -9.88
CA PRO A 269 -4.38 -35.75 -9.74
C PRO A 269 -3.38 -36.42 -8.78
N GLY A 270 -3.76 -36.53 -7.51
CA GLY A 270 -3.24 -37.56 -6.62
C GLY A 270 -3.84 -38.90 -7.06
N GLY A 271 -3.03 -39.72 -7.73
CA GLY A 271 -3.31 -41.13 -8.01
C GLY A 271 -4.46 -41.38 -8.99
N SER A 272 -4.16 -41.43 -10.30
CA SER A 272 -4.96 -42.33 -11.14
C SER A 272 -4.63 -43.75 -10.67
N GLU A 273 -5.51 -44.36 -9.90
CA GLU A 273 -5.63 -45.81 -9.86
C GLU A 273 -5.89 -46.27 -11.29
N ARG A 274 -4.81 -46.60 -12.01
CA ARG A 274 -4.90 -47.43 -13.20
C ARG A 274 -5.23 -48.82 -12.68
N GLN A 275 -6.52 -49.12 -12.63
CA GLN A 275 -7.02 -50.48 -12.67
C GLN A 275 -6.30 -51.21 -13.80
N ARG A 276 -5.52 -52.22 -13.42
CA ARG A 276 -5.00 -53.25 -14.31
C ARG A 276 -6.20 -53.93 -14.97
N ALA A 277 -6.47 -53.57 -16.22
CA ALA A 277 -7.17 -54.46 -17.13
C ALA A 277 -6.09 -55.25 -17.87
N GLU A 278 -5.91 -56.51 -17.48
CA GLU A 278 -5.16 -57.49 -18.24
C GLU A 278 -5.89 -57.78 -19.54
N GLY A 279 -5.20 -57.61 -20.66
CA GLY A 279 -5.68 -57.98 -21.99
C GLY A 279 -4.48 -58.16 -22.91
N LYS A 280 -4.07 -59.42 -23.08
CA LYS A 280 -3.17 -59.88 -24.15
C LYS A 280 -3.85 -59.61 -25.50
N ASP A 281 -3.16 -59.03 -26.47
CA ASP A 281 -2.52 -59.81 -27.55
C ASP A 281 -1.81 -58.93 -28.60
N GLU A 282 -0.90 -59.60 -29.30
CA GLU A 282 0.14 -59.11 -30.21
C GLU A 282 -0.33 -58.54 -31.57
N ARG A 283 0.40 -57.54 -32.10
CA ARG A 283 1.19 -57.60 -33.36
C ARG A 283 1.41 -56.23 -34.03
N GLY A 284 2.68 -55.91 -34.28
CA GLY A 284 3.14 -55.39 -35.57
C GLY A 284 3.24 -53.87 -35.78
N GLY A 285 4.42 -53.42 -36.23
CA GLY A 285 4.53 -52.32 -37.19
C GLY A 285 5.22 -51.04 -36.72
N VAL A 286 6.52 -50.96 -36.99
CA VAL A 286 7.38 -49.76 -36.90
C VAL A 286 6.89 -48.63 -37.82
N THR A 287 6.80 -47.40 -37.32
CA THR A 287 7.35 -46.20 -38.00
C THR A 287 7.66 -45.07 -37.00
N LYS A 288 8.95 -44.71 -36.93
CA LYS A 288 9.50 -43.56 -36.21
C LYS A 288 9.27 -42.28 -37.04
N ARG A 289 8.59 -41.28 -36.49
CA ARG A 289 8.78 -39.87 -36.85
C ARG A 289 8.61 -39.00 -35.61
N GLY A 290 9.73 -38.74 -34.95
CA GLY A 290 9.82 -37.79 -33.85
C GLY A 290 9.60 -36.37 -34.38
N ARG A 291 8.45 -35.78 -34.04
CA ARG A 291 8.23 -34.35 -34.15
C ARG A 291 8.56 -33.77 -32.78
N HIS A 292 9.68 -33.05 -32.70
CA HIS A 292 10.04 -32.22 -31.56
C HIS A 292 8.95 -31.16 -31.35
N SER A 293 7.95 -31.49 -30.55
CA SER A 293 7.13 -30.51 -29.86
C SER A 293 8.02 -29.92 -28.78
N ARG A 294 8.47 -28.68 -28.96
CA ARG A 294 9.07 -27.88 -27.89
C ARG A 294 8.02 -27.76 -26.79
N GLU A 295 8.12 -28.61 -25.77
CA GLU A 295 7.50 -28.39 -24.47
C GLU A 295 8.06 -27.06 -23.97
N ARG A 296 7.25 -26.01 -24.13
CA ARG A 296 7.44 -24.77 -23.40
C ARG A 296 7.23 -25.16 -21.95
N GLY A 297 8.30 -25.25 -21.17
CA GLY A 297 8.20 -25.57 -19.75
C GLY A 297 7.17 -24.63 -19.13
N GLU A 298 6.03 -25.17 -18.72
CA GLU A 298 5.03 -24.42 -17.98
C GLU A 298 5.63 -24.12 -16.61
N THR A 299 6.19 -22.91 -16.48
CA THR A 299 6.63 -22.38 -15.19
C THR A 299 5.40 -22.29 -14.32
N ARG A 300 5.25 -23.27 -13.43
CA ARG A 300 4.13 -23.47 -12.53
C ARG A 300 3.95 -22.25 -11.63
N MET A 301 2.95 -21.42 -11.89
CA MET A 301 2.68 -20.27 -11.04
C MET A 301 2.14 -20.69 -9.68
N SER A 302 2.75 -20.14 -8.62
CA SER A 302 2.31 -20.32 -7.25
C SER A 302 1.04 -19.49 -6.98
N GLN A 303 0.26 -19.91 -6.00
CA GLN A 303 -0.93 -19.19 -5.56
C GLN A 303 -0.54 -17.79 -5.06
N THR A 304 -1.24 -16.76 -5.53
CA THR A 304 -0.96 -15.37 -5.15
C THR A 304 -1.63 -15.03 -3.81
N ASP A 305 -0.89 -14.44 -2.88
CA ASP A 305 -1.44 -13.91 -1.63
C ASP A 305 -2.27 -12.64 -1.91
N VAL A 306 -3.48 -12.54 -1.37
CA VAL A 306 -4.38 -11.40 -1.60
C VAL A 306 -4.71 -10.69 -0.29
N TYR A 307 -4.45 -9.38 -0.25
CA TYR A 307 -4.71 -8.48 0.86
C TYR A 307 -5.75 -7.42 0.48
N LEU A 308 -6.80 -7.33 1.29
CA LEU A 308 -7.98 -6.50 1.02
C LEU A 308 -8.02 -5.28 1.95
N LEU A 309 -8.05 -4.08 1.38
CA LEU A 309 -8.12 -2.83 2.11
C LEU A 309 -9.45 -2.70 2.81
N GLN A 310 -9.41 -2.58 4.14
CA GLN A 310 -10.61 -2.47 4.96
C GLN A 310 -11.35 -1.14 4.69
N SER A 311 -12.62 -1.25 4.31
CA SER A 311 -13.53 -0.12 4.20
C SER A 311 -13.98 0.39 5.57
N HIS A 312 -13.81 1.68 5.80
CA HIS A 312 -14.22 2.35 7.03
C HIS A 312 -15.59 3.01 6.90
N GLY A 313 -16.37 2.96 7.99
CA GLY A 313 -17.56 3.80 8.13
C GLY A 313 -17.18 5.28 8.19
N LEU A 314 -18.15 6.18 7.97
CA LEU A 314 -17.91 7.61 7.79
C LEU A 314 -17.09 8.24 8.93
N PHE A 315 -17.45 7.93 10.19
CA PHE A 315 -16.73 8.42 11.37
C PHE A 315 -15.26 8.03 11.33
N ARG A 316 -14.98 6.72 11.26
CA ARG A 316 -13.61 6.18 11.24
C ARG A 316 -12.83 6.62 10.01
N LYS A 317 -13.49 6.85 8.87
CA LYS A 317 -12.87 7.35 7.63
C LYS A 317 -12.28 8.74 7.82
N TYR A 318 -12.90 9.60 8.63
CA TYR A 318 -12.47 10.99 8.84
C TYR A 318 -11.81 11.24 10.21
N MET A 319 -11.28 10.19 10.86
CA MET A 319 -10.51 10.32 12.11
C MET A 319 -9.07 10.77 11.88
N GLY A 320 -8.60 10.80 10.62
CA GLY A 320 -7.24 11.16 10.26
C GLY A 320 -6.20 10.35 11.01
N VAL A 321 -5.22 11.04 11.59
CA VAL A 321 -4.10 10.42 12.31
C VAL A 321 -4.53 9.62 13.55
N LEU A 322 -5.69 9.94 14.16
CA LEU A 322 -6.17 9.24 15.35
C LEU A 322 -6.58 7.78 15.06
N ASP A 323 -6.91 7.47 13.80
CA ASP A 323 -7.21 6.10 13.39
C ASP A 323 -6.01 5.17 13.57
N VAL A 324 -4.77 5.68 13.60
CA VAL A 324 -3.56 4.88 13.88
C VAL A 324 -3.71 4.09 15.19
N ILE A 325 -4.29 4.70 16.22
CA ILE A 325 -4.48 4.05 17.52
C ILE A 325 -5.54 2.95 17.41
N LEU A 326 -6.70 3.24 16.81
CA LEU A 326 -7.78 2.26 16.64
C LEU A 326 -7.36 1.10 15.75
N SER A 327 -6.67 1.39 14.66
CA SER A 327 -6.09 0.40 13.74
C SER A 327 -5.05 -0.47 14.44
N THR A 328 -4.21 0.11 15.30
CA THR A 328 -3.25 -0.66 16.13
C THR A 328 -3.96 -1.60 17.08
N VAL A 329 -4.99 -1.14 17.80
CA VAL A 329 -5.78 -2.00 18.69
C VAL A 329 -6.48 -3.11 17.90
N ALA A 330 -7.05 -2.81 16.73
CA ALA A 330 -7.71 -3.79 15.88
C ALA A 330 -6.75 -4.88 15.37
N CYS A 331 -5.53 -4.51 14.97
CA CYS A 331 -4.52 -5.46 14.48
C CYS A 331 -3.90 -6.33 15.59
N ARG A 332 -3.96 -5.89 16.86
CA ARG A 332 -3.58 -6.72 18.01
C ARG A 332 -4.60 -7.85 18.26
N LYS A 333 -5.88 -7.60 17.99
CA LYS A 333 -6.97 -8.57 18.21
C LYS A 333 -7.08 -9.65 17.13
N LYS A 334 -6.52 -9.42 15.94
CA LYS A 334 -6.62 -10.35 14.80
C LYS A 334 -5.24 -10.67 14.22
N PRO A 335 -4.78 -11.93 14.24
CA PRO A 335 -3.44 -12.29 13.76
C PRO A 335 -3.27 -12.15 12.24
N ASN A 336 -4.31 -12.46 11.45
CA ASN A 336 -4.30 -12.41 9.98
C ASN A 336 -4.40 -10.99 9.39
N ARG A 337 -4.42 -9.98 10.25
CA ARG A 337 -4.58 -8.58 9.86
C ARG A 337 -3.24 -7.87 9.96
N ILE A 338 -2.88 -7.18 8.89
CA ILE A 338 -1.69 -6.33 8.85
C ILE A 338 -2.12 -4.88 8.60
N ALA A 339 -1.28 -3.94 9.02
CA ALA A 339 -1.49 -2.53 8.73
C ALA A 339 -0.20 -1.91 8.22
N SER A 340 -0.31 -1.02 7.25
CA SER A 340 0.74 -0.07 6.92
C SER A 340 0.40 1.27 7.57
N VAL A 341 1.33 1.84 8.33
CA VAL A 341 1.17 3.13 8.98
C VAL A 341 2.27 4.06 8.48
N LYS A 342 1.90 5.25 8.00
CA LYS A 342 2.84 6.30 7.58
C LYS A 342 2.31 7.69 7.92
N LEU A 343 3.08 8.45 8.68
CA LEU A 343 2.74 9.82 9.08
C LEU A 343 3.20 10.84 8.02
N THR A 344 2.81 10.65 6.76
CA THR A 344 3.31 11.45 5.62
C THR A 344 2.18 12.06 4.78
N PRO A 345 1.35 12.96 5.35
CA PRO A 345 0.27 13.60 4.60
C PRO A 345 0.79 14.43 3.41
N PHE A 346 1.98 15.03 3.54
CA PHE A 346 2.61 15.78 2.44
C PHE A 346 2.94 14.91 1.22
N LEU A 347 3.22 13.62 1.41
CA LEU A 347 3.42 12.70 0.30
C LEU A 347 2.10 12.43 -0.43
N SER A 348 0.99 12.32 0.30
CA SER A 348 -0.35 12.22 -0.29
C SER A 348 -0.72 13.48 -1.07
N ILE A 349 -0.41 14.67 -0.52
CA ILE A 349 -0.62 15.95 -1.21
C ILE A 349 0.20 15.99 -2.51
N ARG A 350 1.50 15.65 -2.45
CA ARG A 350 2.35 15.59 -3.64
C ARG A 350 1.85 14.57 -4.68
N GLY A 351 1.35 13.43 -4.23
CA GLY A 351 0.74 12.42 -5.11
C GLY A 351 -0.52 12.97 -5.77
N MET A 352 -1.39 13.64 -5.02
CA MET A 352 -2.60 14.24 -5.56
C MET A 352 -2.31 15.43 -6.47
N SER A 353 -1.24 16.19 -6.22
CA SER A 353 -0.77 17.21 -7.15
C SER A 353 -0.33 16.65 -8.51
N ALA A 354 0.09 15.37 -8.58
CA ALA A 354 0.34 14.71 -9.86
C ALA A 354 -0.98 14.42 -10.62
N HIS A 355 -2.08 14.23 -9.89
CA HIS A 355 -3.46 14.14 -10.38
C HIS A 355 -4.13 15.52 -10.46
N TRP A 356 -3.45 16.49 -11.07
CA TRP A 356 -3.89 17.89 -11.11
C TRP A 356 -5.29 18.06 -11.70
N SER A 357 -5.69 17.25 -12.70
CA SER A 357 -7.03 17.29 -13.31
C SER A 357 -8.14 16.87 -12.34
N GLN A 358 -7.76 16.20 -11.25
CA GLN A 358 -8.66 15.66 -10.24
C GLN A 358 -8.53 16.39 -8.90
N PHE A 359 -7.46 17.15 -8.64
CA PHE A 359 -7.17 17.70 -7.32
C PHE A 359 -7.97 18.97 -6.95
N VAL A 360 -9.28 18.81 -6.80
CA VAL A 360 -10.24 19.86 -6.43
C VAL A 360 -10.40 19.99 -4.91
N TRP A 361 -11.08 21.05 -4.46
CA TRP A 361 -11.14 21.48 -3.04
C TRP A 361 -11.52 20.38 -2.04
N PHE A 362 -12.48 19.50 -2.35
CA PHE A 362 -12.90 18.46 -1.40
C PHE A 362 -11.85 17.35 -1.24
N ARG A 363 -10.99 17.13 -2.25
CA ARG A 363 -9.88 16.17 -2.15
C ARG A 363 -8.80 16.67 -1.19
N TRP A 364 -8.64 17.98 -1.01
CA TRP A 364 -7.78 18.54 0.05
C TRP A 364 -8.29 18.13 1.44
N MET A 365 -9.58 18.29 1.68
CA MET A 365 -10.20 17.88 2.95
C MET A 365 -10.04 16.37 3.15
N PHE A 366 -10.24 15.58 2.09
CA PHE A 366 -10.01 14.15 2.17
C PHE A 366 -8.55 13.83 2.56
N VAL A 367 -7.56 14.40 1.87
CA VAL A 367 -6.14 14.10 2.17
C VAL A 367 -5.73 14.49 3.59
N PHE A 368 -6.29 15.55 4.18
CA PHE A 368 -5.94 15.92 5.55
C PHE A 368 -6.67 15.09 6.62
N PHE A 369 -7.95 14.82 6.41
CA PHE A 369 -8.80 14.23 7.44
C PHE A 369 -9.05 12.74 7.25
N SER A 370 -8.70 12.17 6.10
CA SER A 370 -8.89 10.76 5.83
C SER A 370 -7.91 9.91 6.61
N SER A 371 -8.43 8.87 7.25
CA SER A 371 -7.61 7.83 7.88
C SER A 371 -6.76 7.09 6.84
N TYR A 372 -7.23 6.97 5.59
CA TYR A 372 -6.47 6.32 4.51
C TYR A 372 -5.16 7.04 4.15
N THR A 373 -5.00 8.31 4.56
CA THR A 373 -3.74 9.05 4.42
C THR A 373 -2.67 8.60 5.42
N TYR A 374 -3.07 7.99 6.55
CA TYR A 374 -2.19 7.62 7.65
C TYR A 374 -2.08 6.11 7.84
N THR A 375 -3.16 5.38 7.61
CA THR A 375 -3.29 3.96 7.87
C THR A 375 -3.98 3.24 6.71
N ASN A 376 -3.41 2.11 6.31
CA ASN A 376 -4.13 1.11 5.51
C ASN A 376 -4.14 -0.19 6.30
N VAL A 377 -5.34 -0.70 6.58
CA VAL A 377 -5.54 -1.97 7.29
C VAL A 377 -5.98 -3.00 6.28
N PHE A 378 -5.30 -4.14 6.26
CA PHE A 378 -5.57 -5.22 5.33
C PHE A 378 -5.99 -6.49 6.04
N ASP A 379 -7.05 -7.10 5.55
CA ASP A 379 -7.39 -8.48 5.84
C ASP A 379 -6.91 -9.36 4.68
N ARG A 380 -6.15 -10.41 5.00
CA ARG A 380 -5.77 -11.41 4.00
C ARG A 380 -6.96 -12.31 3.69
N ILE A 381 -7.14 -12.68 2.43
CA ILE A 381 -8.06 -13.76 2.07
C ILE A 381 -7.50 -15.06 2.66
N THR A 382 -8.09 -15.54 3.74
CA THR A 382 -7.82 -16.85 4.34
C THR A 382 -9.05 -17.71 4.19
N VAL A 383 -8.88 -18.92 3.64
CA VAL A 383 -9.91 -19.96 3.56
C VAL A 383 -10.39 -20.34 4.95
#